data_AF-A0A9E5UA50-F1
#
_entry.id   AF-A0A9E5UA50-F1
#
_cell.length_a   1.000
_cell.length_b   1.000
_cell.length_c   1.000
_cell.angle_alpha   90.00
_cell.angle_beta   90.00
_cell.angle_gamma   90.00
#
_symmetry.space_group_name_H-M   'P 1'
#
loop_
_entity.id
_entity.type
_entity.pdbx_description
1 polymer ?
#
loop_
_entity_poly.entity_id
_entity_poly.type
_entity_poly.pdbx_seq_one_letter_code
_entity_poly.pdbx_strand_id
1 'polypeptide(L)'
;RWHAAYPYDVTPVTDDSPFFWHFARYRDALTRPWGEKSLIWDPEDATGERMLMTLLCFAVLFAAVFLLLPLLFVRETWGRIPHKTPAAVYFAALGLGFMFFEVCLIQKLTLFLGYPTYSLTVTLFSLLVFSGIGSLASRRYAGHRNRALFALLTGIVVLTVLYQFGVVHLVDVFVSAPLAARVALAVLVLAPLGLCLGAFMPIGLSTVARLTEHEREYVAWAWAVNGFFSVVSSVLATILSMSFGFKVVLLLAALIYAIGVLALTRIPETKARAA
;
A
#
# COMPACT_ATOMS: atom_id res chain seq x y z
N ARG A 1 -5.76 18.35 -26.36
CA ARG A 1 -6.35 19.60 -25.80
C ARG A 1 -7.88 19.53 -25.68
N TRP A 2 -8.61 18.88 -26.61
CA TRP A 2 -10.06 18.68 -26.52
C TRP A 2 -10.51 17.85 -25.30
N HIS A 3 -9.89 16.68 -25.04
CA HIS A 3 -10.22 15.83 -23.87
C HIS A 3 -10.17 16.57 -22.51
N ALA A 4 -9.28 17.55 -22.35
CA ALA A 4 -9.15 18.30 -21.10
C ALA A 4 -10.33 19.25 -20.86
N ALA A 5 -10.91 19.78 -21.94
CA ALA A 5 -12.03 20.72 -21.94
C ALA A 5 -13.41 20.04 -21.98
N TYR A 6 -13.46 18.73 -22.30
CA TYR A 6 -14.70 17.98 -22.27
C TYR A 6 -15.16 17.75 -20.82
N PRO A 7 -16.48 17.79 -20.53
CA PRO A 7 -17.00 17.66 -19.17
C PRO A 7 -16.68 16.30 -18.54
N TYR A 8 -16.64 15.23 -19.34
CA TYR A 8 -16.26 13.88 -18.92
C TYR A 8 -14.82 13.54 -19.26
N ASP A 9 -14.25 12.62 -18.49
CA ASP A 9 -13.06 11.91 -18.90
C ASP A 9 -13.42 10.87 -19.97
N VAL A 10 -13.04 11.18 -21.20
CA VAL A 10 -13.21 10.32 -22.38
C VAL A 10 -11.85 9.91 -22.95
N THR A 11 -10.82 9.87 -22.09
CA THR A 11 -9.51 9.34 -22.48
C THR A 11 -9.59 7.82 -22.69
N PRO A 12 -8.78 7.27 -23.62
CA PRO A 12 -8.81 5.84 -23.89
C PRO A 12 -8.36 5.04 -22.66
N VAL A 13 -9.13 3.99 -22.34
CA VAL A 13 -8.80 3.02 -21.30
C VAL A 13 -7.56 2.24 -21.69
N THR A 14 -6.64 2.04 -20.75
CA THR A 14 -5.39 1.29 -20.97
C THR A 14 -5.25 0.19 -19.93
N ASP A 15 -4.36 -0.78 -20.15
CA ASP A 15 -4.03 -1.81 -19.15
C ASP A 15 -3.45 -1.24 -17.84
N ASP A 16 -2.97 0.02 -17.87
CA ASP A 16 -2.50 0.72 -16.68
C ASP A 16 -3.64 1.34 -15.86
N SER A 17 -4.77 1.63 -16.50
CA SER A 17 -5.95 2.23 -15.89
C SER A 17 -7.23 1.59 -16.47
N PRO A 18 -7.50 0.29 -16.22
CA PRO A 18 -8.57 -0.49 -16.86
C PRO A 18 -9.95 -0.21 -16.25
N PHE A 19 -10.30 1.07 -16.08
CA PHE A 19 -11.51 1.53 -15.42
C PHE A 19 -12.50 2.10 -16.44
N PHE A 20 -13.25 1.22 -17.11
CA PHE A 20 -14.10 1.64 -18.24
C PHE A 20 -15.31 2.50 -17.86
N TRP A 21 -15.67 2.55 -16.57
CA TRP A 21 -16.80 3.33 -16.05
C TRP A 21 -16.35 4.55 -15.24
N HIS A 22 -15.11 5.01 -15.46
CA HIS A 22 -14.57 6.22 -14.83
C HIS A 22 -14.70 7.41 -15.79
N PHE A 23 -15.88 8.05 -15.78
CA PHE A 23 -16.16 9.21 -16.63
C PHE A 23 -16.11 10.53 -15.86
N ALA A 24 -16.40 10.51 -14.56
CA ALA A 24 -16.42 11.71 -13.74
C ALA A 24 -15.07 11.95 -13.06
N ARG A 25 -14.51 13.16 -13.21
CA ARG A 25 -13.34 13.55 -12.42
C ARG A 25 -13.75 13.69 -10.96
N TYR A 26 -12.90 13.23 -10.04
CA TYR A 26 -13.15 13.30 -8.59
C TYR A 26 -13.49 14.73 -8.07
N ARG A 27 -12.92 15.78 -8.67
CA ARG A 27 -13.26 17.18 -8.33
C ARG A 27 -14.72 17.53 -8.66
N ASP A 28 -15.22 17.02 -9.78
CA ASP A 28 -16.54 17.31 -10.31
C ASP A 28 -17.59 16.46 -9.55
N ALA A 29 -17.19 15.27 -9.11
CA ALA A 29 -17.96 14.42 -8.21
C ALA A 29 -18.21 15.06 -6.82
N LEU A 30 -17.24 15.83 -6.30
CA LEU A 30 -17.28 16.52 -5.00
C LEU A 30 -18.06 17.83 -4.99
N THR A 31 -17.89 18.63 -6.05
CA THR A 31 -18.40 20.01 -6.09
C THR A 31 -19.85 20.09 -6.51
N ARG A 32 -20.38 19.06 -7.19
CA ARG A 32 -21.75 19.07 -7.72
C ARG A 32 -22.74 18.44 -6.74
N PRO A 33 -23.89 19.10 -6.48
CA PRO A 33 -24.96 18.58 -5.63
C PRO A 33 -25.45 17.18 -6.04
N TRP A 34 -25.98 16.45 -5.06
CA TRP A 34 -26.62 15.16 -5.30
C TRP A 34 -27.94 15.37 -6.06
N GLY A 35 -28.17 14.59 -7.13
CA GLY A 35 -29.44 14.59 -7.86
C GLY A 35 -29.61 15.66 -8.95
N GLU A 36 -28.59 16.49 -9.21
CA GLU A 36 -28.64 17.45 -10.32
C GLU A 36 -28.52 16.71 -11.66
N LYS A 37 -29.65 16.51 -12.34
CA LYS A 37 -29.72 15.96 -13.69
C LYS A 37 -29.54 17.10 -14.70
N SER A 38 -28.62 16.94 -15.64
CA SER A 38 -28.51 17.84 -16.79
C SER A 38 -28.59 17.04 -18.09
N LEU A 39 -28.94 17.70 -19.21
CA LEU A 39 -29.03 17.05 -20.53
C LEU A 39 -27.74 16.32 -20.96
N ILE A 40 -26.60 16.67 -20.36
CA ILE A 40 -25.28 16.16 -20.68
C ILE A 40 -24.76 15.27 -19.53
N TRP A 41 -25.38 15.28 -18.34
CA TRP A 41 -24.85 14.59 -17.16
C TRP A 41 -25.84 13.61 -16.56
N ASP A 42 -25.50 12.33 -16.60
CA ASP A 42 -26.20 11.30 -15.83
C ASP A 42 -25.59 11.19 -14.43
N PRO A 43 -26.37 11.39 -13.35
CA PRO A 43 -25.91 11.16 -11.98
C PRO A 43 -25.33 9.75 -11.73
N GLU A 44 -25.72 8.77 -12.53
CA GLU A 44 -25.17 7.41 -12.47
C GLU A 44 -23.66 7.39 -12.77
N ASP A 45 -23.17 8.27 -13.65
CA ASP A 45 -21.76 8.32 -14.11
C ASP A 45 -20.76 8.78 -13.03
N ALA A 46 -21.22 9.37 -11.94
CA ALA A 46 -20.37 9.83 -10.84
C ALA A 46 -20.58 9.04 -9.53
N THR A 47 -21.42 8.00 -9.56
CA THR A 47 -21.82 7.27 -8.36
C THR A 47 -20.64 6.49 -7.77
N GLY A 48 -19.84 5.83 -8.61
CA GLY A 48 -18.67 5.06 -8.16
C GLY A 48 -17.62 5.93 -7.47
N GLU A 49 -17.29 7.10 -8.04
CA GLU A 49 -16.34 8.05 -7.50
C GLU A 49 -16.83 8.62 -6.16
N ARG A 50 -18.10 9.01 -6.08
CA ARG A 50 -18.71 9.50 -4.84
C ARG A 50 -18.74 8.44 -3.75
N MET A 51 -19.02 7.18 -4.09
CA MET A 51 -18.96 6.06 -3.15
C MET A 51 -17.54 5.87 -2.61
N LEU A 52 -16.52 5.89 -3.47
CA LEU A 52 -15.12 5.77 -3.06
C LEU A 52 -14.68 6.93 -2.17
N MET A 53 -15.08 8.16 -2.48
CA MET A 53 -14.77 9.33 -1.65
C MET A 53 -15.47 9.30 -0.29
N THR A 54 -16.74 8.89 -0.28
CA THR A 54 -17.52 8.73 0.95
C THR A 54 -16.92 7.62 1.82
N LEU A 55 -16.52 6.50 1.20
CA LEU A 55 -15.83 5.40 1.88
C LEU A 55 -14.48 5.86 2.43
N LEU A 56 -13.70 6.64 1.68
CA LEU A 56 -12.43 7.20 2.15
C LEU A 56 -12.66 8.12 3.36
N CYS A 57 -13.69 8.97 3.32
CA CYS A 57 -14.04 9.85 4.43
C CYS A 57 -14.37 9.04 5.70
N PHE A 58 -15.25 8.04 5.59
CA PHE A 58 -15.58 7.16 6.70
C PHE A 58 -14.35 6.37 7.19
N ALA A 59 -13.55 5.82 6.29
CA ALA A 59 -12.33 5.08 6.63
C ALA A 59 -11.36 5.95 7.42
N VAL A 60 -11.08 7.18 6.96
CA VAL A 60 -10.22 8.14 7.67
C VAL A 60 -10.83 8.52 9.02
N LEU A 61 -12.13 8.83 9.07
CA LEU A 61 -12.81 9.23 10.29
C LEU A 61 -12.75 8.12 11.35
N PHE A 62 -13.20 6.92 11.02
CA PHE A 62 -13.21 5.79 11.96
C PHE A 62 -11.80 5.38 12.36
N ALA A 63 -10.87 5.27 11.41
CA ALA A 63 -9.49 4.94 11.73
C ALA A 63 -8.86 6.02 12.63
N ALA A 64 -9.14 7.31 12.40
CA ALA A 64 -8.63 8.40 13.24
C ALA A 64 -9.23 8.33 14.64
N VAL A 65 -10.52 8.06 14.77
CA VAL A 65 -11.17 7.84 16.08
C VAL A 65 -10.49 6.68 16.82
N PHE A 66 -10.33 5.52 16.18
CA PHE A 66 -9.70 4.35 16.83
C PHE A 66 -8.22 4.53 17.13
N LEU A 67 -7.50 5.32 16.34
CA LEU A 67 -6.09 5.64 16.60
C LEU A 67 -5.93 6.67 17.72
N LEU A 68 -6.73 7.75 17.71
CA LEU A 68 -6.56 8.90 18.61
C LEU A 68 -7.27 8.70 19.96
N LEU A 69 -8.39 7.98 20.02
CA LEU A 69 -9.17 7.81 21.24
C LEU A 69 -8.36 7.15 22.37
N PRO A 70 -7.64 6.02 22.16
CA PRO A 70 -6.82 5.41 23.20
C PRO A 70 -5.66 6.32 23.66
N LEU A 71 -5.10 7.12 22.74
CA LEU A 71 -4.00 8.04 23.01
C LEU A 71 -4.39 9.16 23.99
N LEU A 72 -5.69 9.48 24.12
CA LEU A 72 -6.17 10.43 25.12
C LEU A 72 -6.05 9.89 26.55
N PHE A 73 -6.08 8.57 26.74
CA PHE A 73 -6.00 7.92 28.05
C PHE A 73 -4.56 7.62 28.49
N VAL A 74 -3.60 7.52 27.57
CA VAL A 74 -2.18 7.21 27.85
C VAL A 74 -1.23 8.40 27.60
N ARG A 75 -1.74 9.62 27.75
CA ARG A 75 -1.01 10.87 27.40
C ARG A 75 0.32 11.03 28.14
N GLU A 76 0.38 10.69 29.42
CA GLU A 76 1.61 10.84 30.23
C GLU A 76 2.71 9.89 29.76
N THR A 77 2.36 8.62 29.54
CA THR A 77 3.25 7.61 28.96
C THR A 77 3.76 8.08 27.60
N TRP A 78 2.87 8.64 26.78
CA TRP A 78 3.23 9.12 25.44
C TRP A 78 4.17 10.33 25.45
N GLY A 79 4.11 11.18 26.47
CA GLY A 79 5.05 12.28 26.65
C GLY A 79 6.51 11.82 26.77
N ARG A 80 6.74 10.61 27.29
CA ARG A 80 8.06 10.06 27.61
C ARG A 80 8.70 9.25 26.50
N ILE A 81 7.97 8.90 25.44
CA ILE A 81 8.51 8.06 24.36
C ILE A 81 9.34 8.92 23.39
N PRO A 82 10.61 8.53 23.12
CA PRO A 82 11.49 9.26 22.22
C PRO A 82 11.27 8.89 20.75
N HIS A 83 11.67 9.78 19.83
CA HIS A 83 11.68 9.54 18.38
C HIS A 83 10.34 9.08 17.78
N LYS A 84 9.23 9.60 18.30
CA LYS A 84 7.87 9.25 17.84
C LYS A 84 7.57 9.60 16.39
N THR A 85 8.00 10.77 15.92
CA THR A 85 7.65 11.23 14.58
C THR A 85 8.33 10.41 13.48
N PRO A 86 9.64 10.08 13.54
CA PRO A 86 10.23 9.20 12.53
C PRO A 86 9.67 7.77 12.59
N ALA A 87 9.32 7.26 13.76
CA ALA A 87 8.64 5.97 13.90
C ALA A 87 7.24 6.01 13.25
N ALA A 88 6.42 7.04 13.52
CA ALA A 88 5.13 7.23 12.86
C ALA A 88 5.27 7.23 11.34
N VAL A 89 6.20 8.03 10.80
CA VAL A 89 6.43 8.12 9.35
C VAL A 89 6.84 6.76 8.78
N TYR A 90 7.69 6.00 9.48
CA TYR A 90 8.06 4.65 9.07
C TYR A 90 6.85 3.70 9.01
N PHE A 91 6.10 3.56 10.10
CA PHE A 91 4.97 2.61 10.16
C PHE A 91 3.80 3.03 9.26
N ALA A 92 3.59 4.33 9.08
CA ALA A 92 2.67 4.90 8.11
C ALA A 92 3.08 4.52 6.68
N ALA A 93 4.37 4.69 6.35
CA ALA A 93 4.91 4.31 5.05
C ALA A 93 4.74 2.81 4.76
N LEU A 94 4.93 1.95 5.76
CA LEU A 94 4.68 0.52 5.60
C LEU A 94 3.21 0.22 5.27
N GLY A 95 2.26 0.86 5.97
CA GLY A 95 0.83 0.61 5.75
C GLY A 95 0.33 1.17 4.42
N LEU A 96 0.81 2.35 4.03
CA LEU A 96 0.53 2.94 2.73
C LEU A 96 1.13 2.11 1.59
N GLY A 97 2.44 1.88 1.65
CA GLY A 97 3.19 1.23 0.58
C GLY A 97 2.78 -0.22 0.35
N PHE A 98 2.59 -1.00 1.42
CA PHE A 98 2.20 -2.42 1.31
C PHE A 98 0.88 -2.56 0.55
N MET A 99 -0.14 -1.81 0.97
CA MET A 99 -1.46 -1.84 0.34
C MET A 99 -1.44 -1.31 -1.10
N PHE A 100 -0.61 -0.31 -1.40
CA PHE A 100 -0.45 0.16 -2.79
C PHE A 100 0.11 -0.94 -3.69
N PHE A 101 1.15 -1.65 -3.25
CA PHE A 101 1.66 -2.81 -3.98
C PHE A 101 0.60 -3.90 -4.10
N GLU A 102 -0.02 -4.28 -2.99
CA GLU A 102 -1.01 -5.36 -2.93
C GLU A 102 -2.21 -5.10 -3.84
N VAL A 103 -2.87 -3.95 -3.70
CA VAL A 103 -4.07 -3.61 -4.49
C VAL A 103 -3.72 -3.49 -5.98
N CYS A 104 -2.61 -2.85 -6.34
CA CYS A 104 -2.20 -2.74 -7.75
C CYS A 104 -1.89 -4.11 -8.37
N LEU A 105 -1.25 -5.01 -7.61
CA LEU A 105 -0.91 -6.34 -8.10
C LEU A 105 -2.15 -7.24 -8.22
N ILE A 106 -3.12 -7.13 -7.30
CA ILE A 106 -4.43 -7.79 -7.45
C ILE A 106 -5.09 -7.35 -8.76
N GLN A 107 -5.09 -6.06 -9.08
CA GLN A 107 -5.70 -5.57 -10.31
C GLN A 107 -4.95 -6.05 -11.56
N LYS A 108 -3.62 -5.90 -11.58
CA LYS A 108 -2.80 -6.37 -12.73
C LYS A 108 -2.89 -7.88 -12.96
N LEU A 109 -2.90 -8.68 -11.90
CA LEU A 109 -2.99 -10.14 -12.00
C LEU A 109 -4.42 -10.63 -12.32
N THR A 110 -5.44 -9.76 -12.26
CA THR A 110 -6.80 -10.10 -12.71
C THR A 110 -6.81 -10.40 -14.21
N LEU A 111 -6.07 -9.64 -15.01
CA LEU A 111 -5.93 -9.91 -16.45
C LEU A 111 -5.23 -11.27 -16.69
N PHE A 112 -4.22 -11.59 -15.89
CA PHE A 112 -3.46 -12.84 -16.04
C PHE A 112 -4.24 -14.08 -15.60
N LEU A 113 -4.91 -14.02 -14.44
CA LEU A 113 -5.64 -15.14 -13.85
C LEU A 113 -7.08 -15.26 -14.39
N GLY A 114 -7.59 -14.23 -15.05
CA GLY A 114 -8.88 -14.20 -15.75
C GLY A 114 -10.09 -13.88 -14.87
N TYR A 115 -9.96 -13.98 -13.54
CA TYR A 115 -11.06 -13.69 -12.61
C TYR A 115 -10.57 -12.90 -11.38
N PRO A 116 -11.31 -11.86 -10.94
CA PRO A 116 -10.94 -11.06 -9.77
C PRO A 116 -10.81 -11.86 -8.47
N THR A 117 -11.66 -12.88 -8.30
CA THR A 117 -11.63 -13.77 -7.12
C THR A 117 -10.35 -14.59 -7.05
N TYR A 118 -9.85 -15.10 -8.19
CA TYR A 118 -8.56 -15.80 -8.24
C TYR A 118 -7.41 -14.85 -7.99
N SER A 119 -7.43 -13.65 -8.59
CA SER A 119 -6.37 -12.68 -8.37
C SER A 119 -6.26 -12.25 -6.90
N LEU A 120 -7.39 -11.95 -6.26
CA LEU A 120 -7.44 -11.62 -4.84
C LEU A 120 -6.87 -12.77 -4.01
N THR A 121 -7.43 -13.98 -4.15
CA THR A 121 -7.05 -15.12 -3.30
C THR A 121 -5.59 -15.52 -3.46
N VAL A 122 -5.08 -15.63 -4.69
CA VAL A 122 -3.69 -15.99 -4.98
C VAL A 122 -2.73 -14.91 -4.52
N THR A 123 -3.06 -13.63 -4.74
CA THR A 123 -2.20 -12.52 -4.35
C THR A 123 -2.10 -12.41 -2.84
N LEU A 124 -3.23 -12.41 -2.14
CA LEU A 124 -3.26 -12.38 -0.67
C LEU A 124 -2.53 -13.60 -0.08
N PHE A 125 -2.83 -14.81 -0.57
CA PHE A 125 -2.15 -16.02 -0.11
C PHE A 125 -0.63 -15.91 -0.24
N SER A 126 -0.16 -15.51 -1.42
CA SER A 126 1.27 -15.40 -1.71
C SER A 126 1.92 -14.33 -0.84
N LEU A 127 1.37 -13.11 -0.83
CA LEU A 127 1.94 -12.01 -0.06
C LEU A 127 1.94 -12.33 1.44
N LEU A 128 0.90 -12.95 1.99
CA LEU A 128 0.86 -13.33 3.40
C LEU A 128 1.89 -14.41 3.75
N VAL A 129 1.97 -15.50 2.97
CA VAL A 129 2.93 -16.59 3.21
C VAL A 129 4.36 -16.07 3.13
N PHE A 130 4.71 -15.39 2.04
CA PHE A 130 6.07 -14.90 1.84
C PHE A 130 6.42 -13.72 2.75
N SER A 131 5.45 -12.87 3.12
CA SER A 131 5.69 -11.84 4.15
C SER A 131 5.92 -12.46 5.52
N GLY A 132 5.24 -13.55 5.86
CA GLY A 132 5.51 -14.33 7.07
C GLY A 132 6.94 -14.89 7.08
N ILE A 133 7.38 -15.49 5.97
CA ILE A 133 8.74 -16.01 5.83
C ILE A 133 9.79 -14.88 5.87
N GLY A 134 9.53 -13.76 5.20
CA GLY A 134 10.40 -12.58 5.21
C GLY A 134 10.54 -11.99 6.60
N SER A 135 9.44 -11.93 7.35
CA SER A 135 9.41 -11.51 8.75
C SER A 135 10.25 -12.43 9.64
N LEU A 136 10.15 -13.75 9.45
CA LEU A 136 10.99 -14.72 10.18
C LEU A 136 12.48 -14.57 9.83
N ALA A 137 12.80 -14.41 8.54
CA ALA A 137 14.16 -14.24 8.05
C ALA A 137 14.81 -12.94 8.54
N SER A 138 14.02 -11.89 8.77
CA SER A 138 14.50 -10.58 9.25
C SER A 138 15.33 -10.66 10.54
N ARG A 139 15.06 -11.65 11.39
CA ARG A 139 15.80 -11.87 12.65
C ARG A 139 17.30 -12.06 12.42
N ARG A 140 17.69 -12.65 11.28
CA ARG A 140 19.10 -12.91 10.92
C ARG A 140 19.90 -11.65 10.61
N TYR A 141 19.22 -10.58 10.19
CA TYR A 141 19.87 -9.34 9.76
C TYR A 141 19.65 -8.18 10.73
N ALA A 142 19.02 -8.43 11.89
CA ALA A 142 18.71 -7.44 12.91
C ALA A 142 19.96 -6.71 13.45
N GLY A 143 21.13 -7.35 13.43
CA GLY A 143 22.40 -6.75 13.85
C GLY A 143 22.98 -5.70 12.90
N HIS A 144 22.51 -5.64 11.65
CA HIS A 144 22.96 -4.66 10.64
C HIS A 144 21.75 -3.94 10.03
N ARG A 145 20.89 -3.38 10.89
CA ARG A 145 19.59 -2.78 10.56
C ARG A 145 19.65 -1.88 9.32
N ASN A 146 20.48 -0.85 9.34
CA ASN A 146 20.50 0.14 8.25
C ASN A 146 20.89 -0.48 6.90
N ARG A 147 21.89 -1.38 6.88
CA ARG A 147 22.28 -2.11 5.67
C ARG A 147 21.16 -3.00 5.15
N ALA A 148 20.46 -3.71 6.04
CA ALA A 148 19.33 -4.54 5.67
C ALA A 148 18.18 -3.71 5.08
N LEU A 149 17.84 -2.56 5.69
CA LEU A 149 16.80 -1.66 5.18
C LEU A 149 17.11 -1.14 3.77
N PHE A 150 18.35 -0.72 3.51
CA PHE A 150 18.74 -0.27 2.17
C PHE A 150 18.76 -1.42 1.15
N ALA A 151 19.21 -2.62 1.54
CA ALA A 151 19.16 -3.79 0.66
C ALA A 151 17.72 -4.17 0.29
N LEU A 152 16.81 -4.17 1.27
CA LEU A 152 15.38 -4.43 1.05
C LEU A 152 14.74 -3.35 0.19
N LEU A 153 15.09 -2.07 0.41
CA LEU A 153 14.61 -0.95 -0.41
C LEU A 153 15.08 -1.09 -1.86
N THR A 154 16.35 -1.41 -2.09
CA THR A 154 16.86 -1.72 -3.43
C THR A 154 16.10 -2.89 -4.05
N GLY A 155 15.81 -3.93 -3.27
CA GLY A 155 14.96 -5.04 -3.69
C GLY A 155 13.58 -4.59 -4.15
N ILE A 156 12.88 -3.76 -3.36
CA ILE A 156 11.57 -3.19 -3.73
C ILE A 156 11.67 -2.38 -5.02
N VAL A 157 12.67 -1.51 -5.16
CA VAL A 157 12.84 -0.67 -6.36
C VAL A 157 13.09 -1.53 -7.60
N VAL A 158 13.99 -2.52 -7.51
CA VAL A 158 14.26 -3.46 -8.60
C VAL A 158 13.00 -4.25 -8.95
N LEU A 159 12.29 -4.79 -7.97
CA LEU A 159 11.04 -5.52 -8.20
C LEU A 159 9.96 -4.64 -8.81
N THR A 160 9.85 -3.38 -8.40
CA THR A 160 8.90 -2.41 -8.97
C THR A 160 9.18 -2.22 -10.46
N VAL A 161 10.45 -2.03 -10.83
CA VAL A 161 10.87 -1.93 -12.24
C VAL A 161 10.59 -3.25 -12.98
N LEU A 162 10.90 -4.40 -12.37
CA LEU A 162 10.60 -5.69 -12.98
C LEU A 162 9.10 -5.91 -13.20
N TYR A 163 8.23 -5.53 -12.28
CA TYR A 163 6.79 -5.65 -12.45
C TYR A 163 6.23 -4.68 -13.49
N GLN A 164 6.86 -3.52 -13.64
CA GLN A 164 6.48 -2.53 -14.62
C GLN A 164 6.58 -3.07 -16.05
N PHE A 165 7.67 -3.77 -16.36
CA PHE A 165 7.95 -4.27 -17.71
C PHE A 165 7.60 -5.76 -17.86
N GLY A 166 7.83 -6.56 -16.82
CA GLY A 166 7.73 -8.02 -16.86
C GLY A 166 6.31 -8.57 -16.76
N VAL A 167 5.37 -7.90 -16.08
CA VAL A 167 4.00 -8.43 -15.93
C VAL A 167 3.29 -8.51 -17.28
N VAL A 168 3.43 -7.49 -18.13
CA VAL A 168 2.82 -7.49 -19.47
C VAL A 168 3.38 -8.63 -20.32
N HIS A 169 4.71 -8.80 -20.33
CA HIS A 169 5.36 -9.89 -21.06
C HIS A 169 4.96 -11.27 -20.53
N LEU A 170 4.77 -11.41 -19.21
CA LEU A 170 4.31 -12.65 -18.60
C LEU A 170 2.89 -13.00 -19.08
N VAL A 171 2.01 -12.01 -19.16
CA VAL A 171 0.64 -12.19 -19.70
C VAL A 171 0.72 -12.63 -21.15
N ASP A 172 1.43 -11.91 -22.01
CA ASP A 172 1.49 -12.20 -23.44
C ASP A 172 1.97 -13.62 -23.75
N VAL A 173 2.95 -14.13 -22.97
CA VAL A 173 3.53 -15.46 -23.19
C VAL A 173 2.70 -16.57 -22.55
N PHE A 174 2.13 -16.35 -21.36
CA PHE A 174 1.54 -17.42 -20.54
C PHE A 174 0.02 -17.33 -20.36
N VAL A 175 -0.68 -16.38 -21.00
CA VAL A 175 -2.14 -16.27 -20.88
C VAL A 175 -2.88 -17.52 -21.36
N SER A 176 -2.35 -18.20 -22.38
CA SER A 176 -2.89 -19.45 -22.91
C SER A 176 -2.58 -20.69 -22.06
N ALA A 177 -1.75 -20.54 -21.02
CA ALA A 177 -1.37 -21.66 -20.15
C ALA A 177 -2.55 -22.11 -19.25
N PRO A 178 -2.56 -23.38 -18.81
CA PRO A 178 -3.53 -23.87 -17.84
C PRO A 178 -3.54 -23.02 -16.56
N LEU A 179 -4.70 -22.91 -15.90
CA LEU A 179 -4.87 -22.08 -14.71
C LEU A 179 -3.84 -22.40 -13.62
N ALA A 180 -3.55 -23.68 -13.37
CA ALA A 180 -2.57 -24.09 -12.35
C ALA A 180 -1.16 -23.52 -12.62
N ALA A 181 -0.73 -23.48 -13.89
CA ALA A 181 0.56 -22.90 -14.27
C ALA A 181 0.56 -21.39 -14.05
N ARG A 182 -0.53 -20.69 -14.41
CA ARG A 182 -0.68 -19.25 -14.18
C ARG A 182 -0.68 -18.90 -12.69
N VAL A 183 -1.35 -19.71 -11.85
CA VAL A 183 -1.30 -19.57 -10.39
C VAL A 183 0.12 -19.75 -9.87
N ALA A 184 0.82 -20.81 -10.27
CA ALA A 184 2.19 -21.06 -9.82
C ALA A 184 3.15 -19.92 -10.22
N LEU A 185 3.01 -19.38 -11.44
CA LEU A 185 3.79 -18.24 -11.90
C LEU A 185 3.45 -16.97 -11.12
N ALA A 186 2.17 -16.68 -10.86
CA ALA A 186 1.76 -15.54 -10.04
C ALA A 186 2.36 -15.63 -8.62
N VAL A 187 2.30 -16.80 -8.00
CA VAL A 187 2.92 -17.08 -6.69
C VAL A 187 4.43 -16.82 -6.73
N LEU A 188 5.12 -17.31 -7.76
CA LEU A 188 6.57 -17.14 -7.92
C LEU A 188 6.96 -15.67 -8.12
N VAL A 189 6.17 -14.92 -8.90
CA VAL A 189 6.38 -13.49 -9.16
C VAL A 189 6.17 -12.67 -7.89
N LEU A 190 5.19 -13.01 -7.06
CA LEU A 190 4.89 -12.31 -5.81
C LEU A 190 5.81 -12.68 -4.65
N ALA A 191 6.39 -13.88 -4.67
CA ALA A 191 7.26 -14.38 -3.61
C ALA A 191 8.40 -13.43 -3.21
N PRO A 192 9.26 -12.93 -4.13
CA PRO A 192 10.35 -12.04 -3.74
C PRO A 192 9.85 -10.72 -3.14
N LEU A 193 8.74 -10.17 -3.64
CA LEU A 193 8.15 -8.96 -3.06
C LEU A 193 7.63 -9.23 -1.65
N GLY A 194 6.87 -10.30 -1.45
CA GLY A 194 6.39 -10.68 -0.11
C GLY A 194 7.53 -10.85 0.89
N LEU A 195 8.61 -11.54 0.50
CA LEU A 195 9.81 -11.69 1.34
C LEU A 195 10.43 -10.34 1.71
N CYS A 196 10.54 -9.40 0.75
CA CYS A 196 11.06 -8.06 1.00
C CYS A 196 10.14 -7.26 1.92
N LEU A 197 8.85 -7.15 1.59
CA LEU A 197 7.89 -6.33 2.33
C LEU A 197 7.69 -6.83 3.77
N GLY A 198 7.66 -8.16 3.97
CA GLY A 198 7.47 -8.77 5.29
C GLY A 198 8.61 -8.52 6.29
N ALA A 199 9.81 -8.20 5.82
CA ALA A 199 10.96 -7.97 6.69
C ALA A 199 10.95 -6.60 7.39
N PHE A 200 10.27 -5.59 6.85
CA PHE A 200 10.30 -4.22 7.38
C PHE A 200 9.63 -4.10 8.75
N MET A 201 8.45 -4.70 8.93
CA MET A 201 7.68 -4.58 10.17
C MET A 201 8.46 -5.07 11.41
N PRO A 202 9.01 -6.31 11.46
CA PRO A 202 9.78 -6.77 12.62
C PRO A 202 11.07 -5.96 12.86
N ILE A 203 11.72 -5.47 11.81
CA ILE A 203 12.90 -4.59 11.94
C ILE A 203 12.51 -3.29 12.65
N GLY A 204 11.42 -2.65 12.24
CA GLY A 204 10.89 -1.45 12.87
C GLY A 204 10.46 -1.68 14.31
N LEU A 205 9.66 -2.73 14.55
CA LEU A 205 9.17 -3.08 15.89
C LEU A 205 10.30 -3.35 16.88
N SER A 206 11.30 -4.15 16.46
CA SER A 206 12.46 -4.42 17.32
C SER A 206 13.30 -3.16 17.59
N THR A 207 13.31 -2.21 16.65
CA THR A 207 13.96 -0.91 16.84
C THR A 207 13.23 -0.10 17.90
N VAL A 208 11.91 0.08 17.78
CA VAL A 208 11.14 0.92 18.72
C VAL A 208 11.00 0.30 20.11
N ALA A 209 10.89 -1.02 20.21
CA ALA A 209 10.81 -1.73 21.49
C ALA A 209 12.06 -1.51 22.35
N ARG A 210 13.23 -1.29 21.73
CA ARG A 210 14.50 -1.06 22.45
C ARG A 210 14.74 0.39 22.88
N LEU A 211 13.85 1.34 22.56
CA LEU A 211 14.08 2.78 22.78
C LEU A 211 13.50 3.32 24.08
N THR A 212 12.60 2.59 24.72
CA THR A 212 11.86 3.06 25.89
C THR A 212 11.55 1.91 26.83
N GLU A 213 11.34 2.22 28.10
CA GLU A 213 10.85 1.26 29.10
C GLU A 213 9.36 0.89 28.86
N HIS A 214 8.63 1.73 28.12
CA HIS A 214 7.23 1.53 27.73
C HIS A 214 7.14 0.80 26.38
N GLU A 215 7.82 -0.33 26.26
CA GLU A 215 7.97 -1.07 25.00
C GLU A 215 6.62 -1.50 24.40
N ARG A 216 5.68 -1.90 25.27
CA ARG A 216 4.39 -2.46 24.85
C ARG A 216 3.51 -1.39 24.23
N GLU A 217 3.45 -0.22 24.87
CA GLU A 217 2.71 0.94 24.40
C GLU A 217 3.27 1.46 23.09
N TYR A 218 4.60 1.50 22.94
CA TYR A 218 5.22 1.98 21.70
C TYR A 218 4.99 1.02 20.54
N VAL A 219 5.11 -0.30 20.78
CA VAL A 219 4.80 -1.33 19.78
C VAL A 219 3.32 -1.33 19.39
N ALA A 220 2.41 -1.24 20.37
CA ALA A 220 0.97 -1.16 20.11
C ALA A 220 0.62 0.08 19.28
N TRP A 221 1.23 1.22 19.59
CA TRP A 221 1.05 2.44 18.81
C TRP A 221 1.60 2.32 17.39
N ALA A 222 2.77 1.73 17.21
CA ALA A 222 3.35 1.47 15.88
C ALA A 222 2.41 0.60 15.02
N TRP A 223 1.82 -0.45 15.61
CA TRP A 223 0.79 -1.26 14.97
C TRP A 223 -0.47 -0.45 14.63
N ALA A 224 -0.92 0.40 15.54
CA ALA A 224 -2.11 1.24 15.31
C ALA A 224 -1.90 2.23 14.17
N VAL A 225 -0.73 2.88 14.09
CA VAL A 225 -0.37 3.77 12.97
C VAL A 225 -0.35 3.00 11.66
N ASN A 226 0.31 1.84 11.63
CA ASN A 226 0.31 0.99 10.44
C ASN A 226 -1.12 0.60 10.01
N GLY A 227 -1.94 0.14 10.95
CA GLY A 227 -3.33 -0.24 10.70
C GLY A 227 -4.18 0.91 10.15
N PHE A 228 -4.06 2.11 10.73
CA PHE A 228 -4.71 3.33 10.23
C PHE A 228 -4.38 3.57 8.76
N PHE A 229 -3.08 3.61 8.45
CA PHE A 229 -2.62 3.93 7.10
C PHE A 229 -2.93 2.82 6.10
N SER A 230 -2.95 1.54 6.51
CA SER A 230 -3.37 0.41 5.69
C SER A 230 -4.86 0.47 5.30
N VAL A 231 -5.74 0.84 6.23
CA VAL A 231 -7.17 0.98 5.93
C VAL A 231 -7.40 2.13 4.95
N VAL A 232 -6.81 3.29 5.21
CA VAL A 232 -6.92 4.47 4.33
C VAL A 232 -6.31 4.20 2.95
N SER A 233 -5.15 3.53 2.90
CA SER A 233 -4.44 3.26 1.65
C SER A 233 -5.16 2.27 0.75
N SER A 234 -5.93 1.32 1.28
CA SER A 234 -6.70 0.37 0.45
C SER A 234 -7.67 1.09 -0.50
N VAL A 235 -8.39 2.10 0.00
CA VAL A 235 -9.31 2.93 -0.80
C VAL A 235 -8.53 3.93 -1.66
N LEU A 236 -7.50 4.55 -1.08
CA LEU A 236 -6.67 5.51 -1.79
C LEU A 236 -5.93 4.88 -2.97
N ALA A 237 -5.49 3.63 -2.88
CA ALA A 237 -4.84 2.90 -3.96
C ALA A 237 -5.76 2.80 -5.17
N THR A 238 -7.04 2.47 -4.96
CA THR A 238 -8.05 2.41 -6.02
C THR A 238 -8.24 3.78 -6.66
N ILE A 239 -8.45 4.83 -5.84
CA ILE A 239 -8.64 6.21 -6.33
C ILE A 239 -7.44 6.70 -7.16
N LEU A 240 -6.22 6.47 -6.66
CA LEU A 240 -5.00 6.86 -7.35
C LEU A 240 -4.77 6.03 -8.63
N SER A 241 -5.12 4.75 -8.62
CA SER A 241 -5.03 3.89 -9.80
C SER A 241 -6.01 4.33 -10.89
N MET A 242 -7.22 4.71 -10.51
CA MET A 242 -8.21 5.27 -11.43
C MET A 242 -7.74 6.60 -12.04
N SER A 243 -7.09 7.45 -11.24
CA SER A 243 -6.69 8.80 -11.65
C SER A 243 -5.37 8.84 -12.43
N PHE A 244 -4.40 7.99 -12.05
CA PHE A 244 -3.00 8.10 -12.51
C PHE A 244 -2.43 6.78 -13.05
N GLY A 245 -3.16 5.67 -12.94
CA GLY A 245 -2.71 4.34 -13.36
C GLY A 245 -1.85 3.61 -12.34
N PHE A 246 -1.80 2.27 -12.45
CA PHE A 246 -1.04 1.39 -11.56
C PHE A 246 0.47 1.68 -11.58
N LYS A 247 1.03 2.07 -12.74
CA LYS A 247 2.44 2.43 -12.90
C LYS A 247 2.86 3.52 -11.90
N VAL A 248 2.07 4.58 -11.82
CA VAL A 248 2.34 5.71 -10.92
C VAL A 248 2.18 5.29 -9.46
N VAL A 249 1.15 4.51 -9.14
CA VAL A 249 0.89 4.05 -7.77
C VAL A 249 2.00 3.12 -7.27
N LEU A 250 2.52 2.22 -8.11
CA LEU A 250 3.65 1.35 -7.76
C LEU A 250 4.95 2.13 -7.53
N LEU A 251 5.24 3.15 -8.36
CA LEU A 251 6.38 4.05 -8.14
C LEU A 251 6.22 4.86 -6.84
N LEU A 252 5.01 5.35 -6.58
CA LEU A 252 4.67 6.05 -5.35
C LEU A 252 4.84 5.12 -4.14
N ALA A 253 4.46 3.86 -4.24
CA ALA A 253 4.66 2.87 -3.18
C ALA A 253 6.16 2.70 -2.85
N ALA A 254 7.01 2.56 -3.88
CA ALA A 254 8.46 2.48 -3.69
C ALA A 254 9.05 3.76 -3.05
N LEU A 255 8.58 4.93 -3.48
CA LEU A 255 8.98 6.22 -2.89
C LEU A 255 8.55 6.33 -1.42
N ILE A 256 7.33 5.91 -1.09
CA ILE A 256 6.82 5.89 0.28
C ILE A 256 7.70 4.99 1.15
N TYR A 257 8.07 3.80 0.67
CA TYR A 257 9.03 2.93 1.37
C TYR A 257 10.39 3.60 1.57
N ALA A 258 10.91 4.32 0.57
CA ALA A 258 12.15 5.06 0.70
C ALA A 258 12.06 6.13 1.81
N ILE A 259 10.96 6.90 1.85
CA ILE A 259 10.69 7.88 2.91
C ILE A 259 10.64 7.19 4.29
N GLY A 260 9.96 6.05 4.39
CA GLY A 260 9.92 5.25 5.61
C GLY A 260 11.32 4.85 6.06
N VAL A 261 12.11 4.23 5.18
CA VAL A 261 13.49 3.80 5.47
C VAL A 261 14.33 4.98 5.97
N LEU A 262 14.28 6.12 5.28
CA LEU A 262 14.99 7.33 5.68
C LEU A 262 14.51 7.90 7.02
N ALA A 263 13.24 7.73 7.37
CA ALA A 263 12.73 8.12 8.68
C ALA A 263 13.28 7.19 9.78
N LEU A 264 13.30 5.87 9.55
CA LEU A 264 13.80 4.91 10.53
C LEU A 264 15.32 5.03 10.76
N THR A 265 16.10 5.38 9.74
CA THR A 265 17.55 5.59 9.89
C THR A 265 17.90 6.80 10.75
N ARG A 266 16.99 7.78 10.91
CA ARG A 266 17.15 8.89 11.86
C ARG A 266 17.05 8.46 13.33
N ILE A 267 16.50 7.27 13.60
CA ILE A 267 16.47 6.71 14.94
C ILE A 267 17.83 6.03 15.19
N PRO A 268 18.56 6.40 16.27
CA PRO A 268 19.84 5.80 16.58
C PRO A 268 19.78 4.27 16.63
N GLU A 269 20.81 3.60 16.10
CA GLU A 269 20.97 2.17 16.35
C GLU A 269 21.34 1.99 17.82
N THR A 270 20.38 1.56 18.64
CA THR A 270 20.68 1.13 20.01
C THR A 270 21.55 -0.12 19.88
N LYS A 271 22.85 -0.01 20.18
CA LYS A 271 23.74 -1.18 20.31
C LYS A 271 23.05 -2.17 21.24
N ALA A 272 23.00 -3.44 20.84
CA ALA A 272 22.47 -4.50 21.68
C ALA A 272 23.08 -4.33 23.08
N ARG A 273 22.25 -4.28 24.13
CA ARG A 273 22.76 -4.45 25.50
C ARG A 273 23.60 -5.72 25.45
N ALA A 274 24.91 -5.60 25.65
CA ALA A 274 25.77 -6.75 25.81
C ALA A 274 25.14 -7.59 26.93
N ALA A 275 24.65 -8.77 26.55
CA ALA A 275 24.24 -9.79 27.50
C ALA A 275 25.50 -10.41 28.11
#